data_AF-A0A382R082-F1
#
_entry.id   AF-A0A382R082-F1
#
_cell.length_a   1.000
_cell.length_b   1.000
_cell.length_c   1.000
_cell.angle_alpha   90.00
_cell.angle_beta   90.00
_cell.angle_gamma   90.00
#
_symmetry.space_group_name_H-M   'P 1'
#
loop_
_entity.id
_entity.type
_entity.pdbx_description
1 polymer ?
#
loop_
_entity_poly.entity_id
_entity_poly.type
_entity_poly.pdbx_seq_one_letter_code
_entity_poly.pdbx_strand_id
1 'polypeptide(L)'
;VLEEAIRKMHQAIELPAGWAWGWDGRFGAALLVTRPPVTEQLQSCLQSHFDQVWNHQMLNMLPRDVSALVESLDGIRTEQSLFTKSLGQDLLLWSAWWPWSGNSHISVRLGVHSASAGPELARARKLLQSIFTRA
;
A
#
# COMPACT_ATOMS: atom_id res chain seq x y z
N VAL A 1 -0.87 -18.40 -1.48
CA VAL A 1 -1.11 -17.26 -2.40
C VAL A 1 -0.81 -15.92 -1.74
N LEU A 2 -1.46 -15.58 -0.62
CA LEU A 2 -1.21 -14.33 0.13
C LEU A 2 0.27 -14.11 0.53
N GLU A 3 0.88 -15.08 1.20
CA GLU A 3 2.27 -14.97 1.64
C GLU A 3 3.23 -14.75 0.47
N GLU A 4 3.06 -15.55 -0.58
CA GLU A 4 3.84 -15.45 -1.81
C GLU A 4 3.71 -14.06 -2.46
N ALA A 5 2.50 -13.50 -2.50
CA ALA A 5 2.28 -12.16 -3.04
C ALA A 5 2.98 -11.06 -2.21
N ILE A 6 2.89 -11.14 -0.88
CA ILE A 6 3.54 -10.17 0.02
C ILE A 6 5.07 -10.29 -0.07
N ARG A 7 5.62 -11.51 -0.13
CA ARG A 7 7.06 -11.75 -0.28
C ARG A 7 7.58 -11.25 -1.61
N LYS A 8 6.87 -11.53 -2.71
CA LYS A 8 7.21 -11.02 -4.05
C LYS A 8 7.24 -9.50 -4.08
N MET A 9 6.24 -8.85 -3.48
CA MET A 9 6.22 -7.39 -3.37
C MET A 9 7.43 -6.87 -2.57
N HIS A 10 7.71 -7.48 -1.41
CA HIS A 10 8.87 -7.08 -0.60
C HIS A 10 10.20 -7.26 -1.35
N GLN A 11 10.38 -8.38 -2.06
CA GLN A 11 11.59 -8.65 -2.84
C GLN A 11 11.74 -7.73 -4.05
N ALA A 12 10.64 -7.30 -4.66
CA ALA A 12 10.65 -6.38 -5.79
C ALA A 12 11.02 -4.95 -5.38
N ILE A 13 10.79 -4.57 -4.12
CA ILE A 13 11.12 -3.25 -3.62
C ILE A 13 12.54 -3.28 -3.06
N GLU A 14 13.51 -2.98 -3.92
CA GLU A 14 14.89 -2.78 -3.53
C GLU A 14 15.05 -1.39 -2.89
N LEU A 15 15.31 -1.35 -1.59
CA LEU A 15 15.60 -0.10 -0.87
C LEU A 15 17.13 0.08 -0.74
N PRO A 16 17.67 1.27 -1.07
CA PRO A 16 19.07 1.57 -0.78
C PRO A 16 19.36 1.58 0.72
N ALA A 17 20.65 1.48 1.07
CA ALA A 17 21.09 1.61 2.46
C ALA A 17 20.59 2.92 3.11
N GLY A 18 20.11 2.82 4.35
CA GLY A 18 19.58 3.96 5.10
C GLY A 18 18.06 4.18 4.95
N TRP A 19 17.38 3.40 4.11
CA TRP A 19 15.92 3.37 4.03
C TRP A 19 15.38 2.11 4.69
N ALA A 20 14.33 2.28 5.50
CA ALA A 20 13.69 1.16 6.17
C ALA A 20 12.19 1.40 6.28
N TRP A 21 11.44 0.31 6.21
CA TRP A 21 10.01 0.32 6.50
C TRP A 21 9.79 0.40 8.00
N GLY A 22 8.86 1.25 8.41
CA GLY A 22 8.24 1.26 9.73
C GLY A 22 6.87 0.58 9.72
N TRP A 23 6.21 0.56 10.88
CA TRP A 23 4.82 0.14 11.02
C TRP A 23 3.92 1.33 11.31
N ASP A 24 2.89 1.53 10.51
CA ASP A 24 1.82 2.49 10.76
C ASP A 24 0.64 1.76 11.42
N GLY A 25 0.59 1.81 12.75
CA GLY A 25 -0.44 1.17 13.55
C GLY A 25 -1.85 1.73 13.33
N ARG A 26 -1.99 2.97 12.84
CA ARG A 26 -3.30 3.56 12.54
C ARG A 26 -3.97 2.83 11.38
N PHE A 27 -3.20 2.47 10.36
CA PHE A 27 -3.70 1.82 9.16
C PHE A 27 -3.40 0.30 9.12
N GLY A 28 -2.61 -0.20 10.06
CA GLY A 28 -2.16 -1.60 10.05
C GLY A 28 -1.36 -1.91 8.79
N ALA A 29 -0.44 -1.02 8.44
CA ALA A 29 0.30 -1.03 7.18
C ALA A 29 1.80 -0.79 7.41
N ALA A 30 2.65 -1.32 6.54
CA ALA A 30 4.04 -0.93 6.48
C ALA A 30 4.13 0.50 5.92
N LEU A 31 5.02 1.33 6.47
CA LEU A 31 5.19 2.73 6.08
C LEU A 31 6.64 2.99 5.71
N LEU A 32 6.84 3.58 4.54
CA LEU A 32 8.11 4.16 4.12
C LEU A 32 7.87 5.64 3.82
N VAL A 33 8.68 6.51 4.40
CA VAL A 33 8.80 7.88 3.92
C VAL A 33 9.98 7.89 2.96
N THR A 34 9.79 8.39 1.74
CA THR A 34 10.82 8.43 0.68
C THR A 34 10.98 9.84 0.10
N ARG A 35 12.08 10.06 -0.63
CA ARG A 35 12.34 11.27 -1.43
C ARG A 35 13.13 10.89 -2.70
N PRO A 36 13.19 11.76 -3.72
CA PRO A 36 13.97 11.49 -4.92
C PRO A 36 15.45 11.16 -4.59
N PRO A 37 16.09 10.23 -5.32
CA PRO A 37 15.57 9.49 -6.48
C PRO A 37 14.79 8.20 -6.12
N VAL A 38 14.82 7.76 -4.85
CA VAL A 38 14.20 6.48 -4.41
C VAL A 38 12.71 6.44 -4.70
N THR A 39 12.06 7.60 -4.61
CA THR A 39 10.66 7.79 -5.00
C THR A 39 10.36 7.24 -6.40
N GLU A 40 11.14 7.60 -7.41
CA GLU A 40 10.83 7.24 -8.82
C GLU A 40 10.90 5.73 -9.03
N GLN A 41 11.93 5.08 -8.50
CA GLN A 41 12.09 3.63 -8.54
C GLN A 41 10.93 2.91 -7.85
N LEU A 42 10.53 3.40 -6.68
CA LEU A 42 9.41 2.83 -5.94
C LEU A 42 8.08 3.01 -6.69
N GLN A 43 7.86 4.15 -7.32
CA GLN A 43 6.64 4.38 -8.11
C GLN A 43 6.52 3.40 -9.28
N SER A 44 7.61 3.21 -10.04
CA SER A 44 7.64 2.25 -11.15
C SER A 44 7.45 0.81 -10.66
N CYS A 45 8.02 0.46 -9.49
CA CYS A 45 7.78 -0.83 -8.86
C CYS A 45 6.30 -1.04 -8.51
N LEU A 46 5.65 -0.04 -7.90
CA LEU A 46 4.23 -0.12 -7.56
C LEU A 46 3.35 -0.24 -8.83
N GLN A 47 3.61 0.55 -9.85
CA GLN A 47 2.86 0.51 -11.12
C GLN A 47 2.97 -0.84 -11.84
N SER A 48 4.10 -1.55 -11.71
CA SER A 48 4.31 -2.85 -12.36
C SER A 48 3.72 -4.03 -11.58
N HIS A 49 3.48 -3.88 -10.28
CA HIS A 49 3.04 -4.99 -9.42
C HIS A 49 1.57 -4.93 -9.01
N PHE A 50 0.93 -3.75 -9.12
CA PHE A 50 -0.48 -3.55 -8.83
C PHE A 50 -1.31 -3.47 -10.12
N ASP A 51 -2.55 -3.94 -10.06
CA ASP A 51 -3.39 -4.08 -11.25
C ASP A 51 -4.16 -2.80 -11.58
N GLN A 52 -4.44 -1.98 -10.57
CA GLN A 52 -5.27 -0.77 -10.68
C GLN A 52 -4.67 0.39 -9.86
N VAL A 53 -4.91 1.61 -10.34
CA VAL A 53 -4.54 2.86 -9.67
C VAL A 53 -5.77 3.77 -9.59
N TRP A 54 -6.03 4.29 -8.40
CA TRP A 54 -7.16 5.17 -8.10
C TRP A 54 -6.66 6.53 -7.64
N ASN A 55 -7.35 7.58 -8.05
CA ASN A 55 -7.08 8.95 -7.62
C ASN A 55 -8.39 9.67 -7.24
N HIS A 56 -8.30 10.90 -6.77
CA HIS A 56 -9.44 11.70 -6.31
C HIS A 56 -10.52 11.93 -7.39
N GLN A 57 -10.21 11.79 -8.68
CA GLN A 57 -11.17 11.96 -9.78
C GLN A 57 -12.00 10.71 -10.05
N MET A 58 -11.60 9.56 -9.49
CA MET A 58 -12.21 8.25 -9.76
C MET A 58 -13.12 7.77 -8.63
N LEU A 59 -13.35 8.59 -7.59
CA LEU A 59 -14.06 8.19 -6.37
C LEU A 59 -15.49 7.69 -6.61
N ASN A 60 -16.17 8.20 -7.64
CA ASN A 60 -17.52 7.79 -8.01
C ASN A 60 -17.58 6.46 -8.80
N MET A 61 -16.44 5.91 -9.20
CA MET A 61 -16.33 4.67 -9.99
C MET A 61 -15.71 3.53 -9.19
N LEU A 62 -15.50 3.70 -7.88
CA LEU A 62 -14.83 2.70 -7.06
C LEU A 62 -15.69 1.44 -6.91
N PRO A 63 -15.12 0.25 -7.14
CA PRO A 63 -15.71 -1.00 -6.67
C PRO A 63 -15.96 -0.97 -5.15
N ARG A 64 -16.93 -1.77 -4.68
CA ARG A 64 -17.37 -1.73 -3.26
C ARG A 64 -16.24 -1.95 -2.27
N ASP A 65 -15.38 -2.93 -2.53
CA ASP A 65 -14.21 -3.28 -1.71
C ASP A 65 -13.15 -2.17 -1.69
N VAL A 66 -12.92 -1.51 -2.83
CA VAL A 66 -12.03 -0.34 -2.90
C VAL A 66 -12.64 0.88 -2.22
N SER A 67 -13.95 1.09 -2.32
CA SER A 67 -14.65 2.19 -1.64
C SER A 67 -14.49 2.08 -0.11
N ALA A 68 -14.70 0.89 0.45
CA ALA A 68 -14.51 0.65 1.89
C ALA A 68 -13.05 0.89 2.33
N LEU A 69 -12.08 0.52 1.50
CA LEU A 69 -10.68 0.85 1.73
C LEU A 69 -10.44 2.36 1.73
N VAL A 70 -10.94 3.08 0.71
CA VAL A 70 -10.77 4.54 0.60
C VAL A 70 -11.40 5.27 1.80
N GLU A 71 -12.58 4.85 2.25
CA GLU A 71 -13.21 5.37 3.46
C GLU A 71 -12.34 5.14 4.71
N SER A 72 -11.75 3.95 4.85
CA SER A 72 -10.84 3.63 5.96
C SER A 72 -9.53 4.43 5.95
N LEU A 73 -9.19 5.04 4.82
CA LEU A 73 -8.02 5.90 4.61
C LEU A 73 -8.33 7.40 4.73
N ASP A 74 -9.57 7.76 5.10
CA ASP A 74 -10.08 9.14 5.10
C ASP A 74 -10.06 9.80 3.70
N GLY A 75 -10.25 9.00 2.65
CA GLY A 75 -10.32 9.44 1.26
C GLY A 75 -8.99 9.48 0.52
N ILE A 76 -9.02 9.98 -0.73
CA ILE A 76 -7.85 10.26 -1.55
C ILE A 76 -7.90 11.73 -1.96
N ARG A 77 -6.86 12.50 -1.65
CA ARG A 77 -6.76 13.93 -2.00
C ARG A 77 -6.09 14.14 -3.36
N THR A 78 -6.06 15.39 -3.82
CA THR A 78 -5.26 15.79 -4.98
C THR A 78 -3.80 15.35 -4.81
N GLU A 79 -3.16 14.92 -5.90
CA GLU A 79 -1.81 14.30 -5.94
C GLU A 79 -1.63 12.98 -5.18
N GLN A 80 -2.65 12.48 -4.47
CA GLN A 80 -2.60 11.17 -3.85
C GLN A 80 -3.06 10.09 -4.82
N SER A 81 -2.49 8.91 -4.67
CA SER A 81 -2.89 7.73 -5.44
C SER A 81 -2.99 6.50 -4.55
N LEU A 82 -3.90 5.60 -4.90
CA LEU A 82 -4.08 4.31 -4.25
C LEU A 82 -3.90 3.21 -5.30
N PHE A 83 -2.92 2.35 -5.09
CA PHE A 83 -2.68 1.17 -5.91
C PHE A 83 -3.40 -0.01 -5.27
N THR A 84 -4.09 -0.84 -6.06
CA THR A 84 -4.80 -2.03 -5.54
C THR A 84 -4.59 -3.26 -6.42
N LYS A 85 -4.53 -4.41 -5.77
CA LYS A 85 -4.42 -5.74 -6.39
C LYS A 85 -5.28 -6.73 -5.62
N SER A 86 -6.12 -7.47 -6.33
CA SER A 86 -6.90 -8.53 -5.72
C SER A 86 -6.01 -9.74 -5.43
N LEU A 87 -6.11 -10.28 -4.22
CA LEU A 87 -5.45 -11.52 -3.82
C LEU A 87 -6.41 -12.72 -3.79
N GLY A 88 -7.67 -12.52 -4.20
CA GLY A 88 -8.77 -13.47 -4.00
C GLY A 88 -9.31 -13.47 -2.57
N GLN A 89 -10.36 -14.25 -2.30
CA GLN A 89 -10.97 -14.40 -0.97
C GLN A 89 -11.31 -13.05 -0.29
N ASP A 90 -11.79 -12.07 -1.07
CA ASP A 90 -12.11 -10.72 -0.61
C ASP A 90 -10.94 -9.95 0.05
N LEU A 91 -9.69 -10.33 -0.27
CA LEU A 91 -8.48 -9.63 0.17
C LEU A 91 -7.92 -8.74 -0.95
N LEU A 92 -7.66 -7.49 -0.59
CA LEU A 92 -6.98 -6.51 -1.42
C LEU A 92 -5.59 -6.22 -0.84
N LEU A 93 -4.54 -6.42 -1.62
CA LEU A 93 -3.27 -5.75 -1.38
C LEU A 93 -3.41 -4.31 -1.86
N TRP A 94 -2.91 -3.36 -1.08
CA TRP A 94 -2.97 -1.95 -1.45
C TRP A 94 -1.68 -1.22 -1.12
N SER A 95 -1.40 -0.17 -1.89
CA SER A 95 -0.37 0.81 -1.58
C SER A 95 -0.91 2.23 -1.68
N ALA A 96 -0.78 3.02 -0.61
CA ALA A 96 -1.17 4.43 -0.62
C ALA A 96 0.07 5.29 -0.85
N TRP A 97 0.00 6.16 -1.86
CA TRP A 97 1.04 7.08 -2.27
C TRP A 97 0.62 8.51 -1.94
N TRP A 98 1.20 9.07 -0.87
CA TRP A 98 0.82 10.37 -0.35
C TRP A 98 2.00 11.34 -0.36
N PRO A 99 2.10 12.19 -1.40
CA PRO A 99 3.06 13.28 -1.43
C PRO A 99 2.78 14.28 -0.30
N TRP A 100 3.85 14.78 0.30
CA TRP A 100 3.78 15.93 1.20
C TRP A 100 3.73 17.22 0.39
N SER A 101 3.32 18.33 1.01
CA SER A 101 3.30 19.62 0.32
C SER A 101 4.69 19.98 -0.21
N GLY A 102 4.75 20.40 -1.47
CA GLY A 102 6.01 20.70 -2.16
C GLY A 102 6.78 19.47 -2.68
N ASN A 103 6.19 18.27 -2.63
CA ASN A 103 6.72 17.02 -3.20
C ASN A 103 8.14 16.65 -2.73
N SER A 104 8.55 17.16 -1.56
CA SER A 104 9.88 16.92 -0.98
C SER A 104 10.01 15.51 -0.40
N HIS A 105 8.90 14.96 0.08
CA HIS A 105 8.79 13.64 0.66
C HIS A 105 7.47 13.00 0.24
N ILE A 106 7.46 11.68 0.21
CA ILE A 106 6.27 10.88 -0.07
C ILE A 106 6.14 9.82 1.01
N SER A 107 4.97 9.75 1.63
CA SER A 107 4.61 8.61 2.47
C SER A 107 4.01 7.52 1.60
N VAL A 108 4.68 6.38 1.54
CA VAL A 108 4.19 5.16 0.90
C VAL A 108 3.77 4.18 1.98
N ARG A 109 2.52 3.75 1.94
CA ARG A 109 2.00 2.72 2.85
C ARG A 109 1.67 1.48 2.06
N LEU A 110 2.01 0.30 2.58
CA LEU A 110 1.62 -0.98 2.02
C LEU A 110 0.78 -1.75 3.04
N GLY A 111 -0.42 -2.18 2.65
CA GLY A 111 -1.31 -2.88 3.55
C GLY A 111 -2.17 -3.93 2.87
N VAL A 112 -2.94 -4.65 3.68
CA VAL A 112 -3.99 -5.56 3.22
C VAL A 112 -5.32 -5.08 3.77
N HIS A 113 -6.37 -5.18 2.95
CA HIS A 113 -7.74 -4.81 3.29
C HIS A 113 -8.69 -5.96 2.94
N SER A 114 -9.79 -6.04 3.66
CA SER A 114 -10.95 -6.86 3.27
C SER A 114 -12.22 -6.13 3.67
N ALA A 115 -13.24 -6.20 2.83
CA ALA A 115 -14.56 -5.68 3.14
C ALA A 115 -15.21 -6.42 4.33
N SER A 116 -14.78 -7.66 4.60
CA SER A 116 -15.19 -8.42 5.78
C SER A 116 -14.08 -8.44 6.82
N ALA A 117 -14.38 -8.01 8.04
CA ALA A 117 -13.46 -8.22 9.16
C ALA A 117 -13.41 -9.71 9.47
N GLY A 118 -12.20 -10.29 9.48
CA GLY A 118 -12.05 -11.74 9.69
C GLY A 118 -10.63 -12.15 10.07
N PRO A 119 -10.45 -13.42 10.50
CA PRO A 119 -9.16 -13.95 10.91
C PRO A 119 -8.10 -13.88 9.80
N GLU A 120 -8.51 -13.98 8.54
CA GLU A 120 -7.62 -13.87 7.38
C GLU A 120 -6.99 -12.48 7.25
N LEU A 121 -7.75 -11.40 7.43
CA LEU A 121 -7.21 -10.03 7.43
C LEU A 121 -6.20 -9.83 8.56
N ALA A 122 -6.49 -10.36 9.76
CA ALA A 122 -5.57 -10.28 10.89
C ALA A 122 -4.27 -11.06 10.64
N ARG A 123 -4.36 -12.25 10.04
CA ARG A 123 -3.22 -13.06 9.63
C ARG A 123 -2.39 -12.35 8.56
N ALA A 124 -3.05 -11.77 7.56
CA ALA A 124 -2.41 -11.01 6.49
C ALA A 124 -1.62 -9.81 7.02
N ARG A 125 -2.21 -9.03 7.93
CA ARG A 125 -1.54 -7.87 8.55
C ARG A 125 -0.33 -8.28 9.38
N LYS A 126 -0.45 -9.34 10.21
CA LYS A 126 0.70 -9.86 10.98
C LYS A 126 1.83 -10.33 10.07
N LEU A 127 1.49 -11.00 8.96
CA LEU A 127 2.47 -11.45 7.98
C LEU A 127 3.15 -10.28 7.29
N LEU A 128 2.38 -9.28 6.84
CA LEU A 128 2.90 -8.07 6.22
C LEU A 128 3.83 -7.32 7.17
N GLN A 129 3.42 -7.12 8.43
CA GLN A 129 4.26 -6.52 9.47
C GLN A 129 5.57 -7.30 9.64
N SER A 130 5.49 -8.63 9.81
CA SER A 130 6.66 -9.46 10.00
C SER A 130 7.63 -9.45 8.81
N ILE A 131 7.15 -9.25 7.58
CA ILE A 131 8.00 -9.22 6.40
C ILE A 131 8.66 -7.85 6.24
N PHE A 132 7.88 -6.78 6.35
CA PHE A 132 8.38 -5.43 6.05
C PHE A 132 9.16 -4.80 7.20
N THR A 133 8.86 -5.13 8.46
CA THR A 133 9.49 -4.47 9.62
C THR A 133 10.53 -5.33 10.33
N ARG A 134 10.86 -6.51 9.77
CA ARG A 134 12.03 -7.29 10.19
C ARG A 134 13.15 -7.04 9.17
N ALA A 135 13.88 -5.96 9.39
CA ALA A 135 15.17 -5.68 8.77
C ALA A 135 16.17 -5.33 9.88
#